data_AF-A0A850FVY8-F1
#
_entry.id   AF-A0A850FVY8-F1
#
_cell.length_a   1.000
_cell.length_b   1.000
_cell.length_c   1.000
_cell.angle_alpha   90.00
_cell.angle_beta   90.00
_cell.angle_gamma   90.00
#
_symmetry.space_group_name_H-M   'P 1'
#
loop_
_entity.id
_entity.type
_entity.pdbx_description
1 polymer ?
#
loop_
_entity_poly.entity_id
_entity_poly.type
_entity_poly.pdbx_seq_one_letter_code
_entity_poly.pdbx_strand_id
1 'polypeptide(L)'
;MYKNVTCDDMSQIGISIRTVIIDCVTKRLIKDNKDLIVVNIGCGLDTRFQRFNKEKISWIDLDVPESIEIRKTFFKESNSYKMISKSMLDYSWIDDVKNYKFFNSKSDILFIIEGVLMYFDESVMTQLLDTIIKKMGDHNLTFAIEFCSKTIANNTKRHQSVSKLSSQPVFKYGYNDLKKLNEILPNTIRVIHEYNYFDYYK
;
A
#
# COMPACT_ATOMS: atom_id res chain seq x y z
N MET A 1 32.13 -4.77 8.06
CA MET A 1 31.56 -4.26 9.33
C MET A 1 31.04 -2.85 9.09
N TYR A 2 29.72 -2.67 8.96
CA TYR A 2 29.10 -1.35 8.78
C TYR A 2 29.16 -0.59 10.10
N LYS A 3 30.24 0.18 10.31
CA LYS A 3 30.54 0.77 11.63
C LYS A 3 29.70 1.99 12.01
N ASN A 4 28.79 2.49 11.18
CA ASN A 4 27.98 3.67 11.47
C ASN A 4 26.56 3.59 10.84
N VAL A 5 25.76 2.58 11.20
CA VAL A 5 24.33 2.63 10.86
C VAL A 5 23.65 3.47 11.94
N THR A 6 23.41 4.75 11.66
CA THR A 6 22.58 5.61 12.52
C THR A 6 21.10 5.31 12.25
N CYS A 7 20.34 4.93 13.28
CA CYS A 7 18.89 4.76 13.17
C CYS A 7 18.17 6.10 13.35
N ASP A 8 17.01 6.23 12.73
CA ASP A 8 16.02 7.26 13.04
C ASP A 8 14.91 6.57 13.84
N ASP A 9 15.02 6.64 15.17
CA ASP A 9 14.17 5.88 16.10
C ASP A 9 12.68 6.21 15.89
N MET A 10 12.35 7.46 15.57
CA MET A 10 10.98 7.87 15.31
C MET A 10 10.45 7.25 14.02
N SER A 11 11.26 7.21 12.96
CA SER A 11 10.87 6.50 11.73
C SER A 11 10.74 4.99 11.98
N GLN A 12 11.63 4.39 12.77
CA GLN A 12 11.55 2.97 13.10
C GLN A 12 10.28 2.62 13.87
N ILE A 13 9.93 3.42 14.88
CA ILE A 13 8.70 3.23 15.65
C ILE A 13 7.47 3.45 14.75
N GLY A 14 7.47 4.52 13.95
CA GLY A 14 6.38 4.81 13.01
C GLY A 14 6.15 3.67 12.02
N ILE A 15 7.22 3.12 11.43
CA ILE A 15 7.16 1.96 10.54
C ILE A 15 6.62 0.73 11.29
N SER A 16 7.07 0.48 12.51
CA SER A 16 6.61 -0.67 13.31
C SER A 16 5.11 -0.59 13.60
N ILE A 17 4.63 0.59 14.02
CA ILE A 17 3.21 0.86 14.27
C ILE A 17 2.39 0.70 12.99
N ARG A 18 2.86 1.31 11.89
CA ARG A 18 2.25 1.19 10.57
C ARG A 18 2.07 -0.27 10.16
N THR A 19 3.14 -1.05 10.27
CA THR A 19 3.13 -2.48 9.94
C THR A 19 2.10 -3.22 10.78
N VAL A 20 2.03 -2.97 12.10
CA VAL A 20 1.06 -3.61 12.99
C VAL A 20 -0.38 -3.28 12.60
N ILE A 21 -0.68 -2.01 12.31
CA ILE A 21 -2.04 -1.57 11.92
C ILE A 21 -2.48 -2.28 10.64
N ILE A 22 -1.64 -2.25 9.59
CA ILE A 22 -1.97 -2.85 8.30
C ILE A 22 -2.04 -4.40 8.43
N ASP A 23 -1.18 -5.02 9.24
CA ASP A 23 -1.23 -6.44 9.63
C ASP A 23 -2.58 -6.80 10.29
N CYS A 24 -3.04 -6.01 11.24
CA CYS A 24 -4.34 -6.22 11.87
C CYS A 24 -5.51 -6.11 10.89
N VAL A 25 -5.55 -5.05 10.07
CA VAL A 25 -6.62 -4.85 9.07
C VAL A 25 -6.69 -6.02 8.11
N THR A 26 -5.53 -6.45 7.62
CA THR A 26 -5.47 -7.50 6.60
C THR A 26 -5.78 -8.86 7.17
N LYS A 27 -5.25 -9.19 8.34
CA LYS A 27 -5.57 -10.45 9.02
C LYS A 27 -7.07 -10.59 9.27
N ARG A 28 -7.75 -9.50 9.63
CA ARG A 28 -9.21 -9.49 9.79
C ARG A 28 -9.90 -9.83 8.47
N LEU A 29 -9.56 -9.14 7.38
CA LEU A 29 -10.16 -9.39 6.07
C LEU A 29 -9.89 -10.81 5.55
N ILE A 30 -8.69 -11.34 5.76
CA ILE A 30 -8.36 -12.73 5.41
C ILE A 30 -9.22 -13.72 6.20
N LYS A 31 -9.43 -13.47 7.50
CA LYS A 31 -10.26 -14.34 8.35
C LYS A 31 -11.72 -14.33 7.91
N ASP A 32 -12.21 -13.16 7.50
CA ASP A 32 -13.63 -12.95 7.18
C ASP A 32 -13.97 -13.32 5.73
N ASN A 33 -12.98 -13.48 4.84
CA ASN A 33 -13.19 -13.77 3.43
C ASN A 33 -12.25 -14.86 2.87
N LYS A 34 -12.84 -15.95 2.35
CA LYS A 34 -12.13 -17.10 1.76
C LYS A 34 -11.67 -16.90 0.31
N ASP A 35 -12.28 -15.97 -0.42
CA ASP A 35 -12.02 -15.64 -1.82
C ASP A 35 -11.31 -14.27 -1.96
N LEU A 36 -10.61 -13.83 -0.89
CA LEU A 36 -9.88 -12.57 -0.86
C LEU A 36 -8.62 -12.61 -1.72
N ILE A 37 -8.46 -11.61 -2.58
CA ILE A 37 -7.21 -11.30 -3.28
C ILE A 37 -6.61 -10.04 -2.67
N VAL A 38 -5.37 -10.14 -2.20
CA VAL A 38 -4.61 -8.98 -1.74
C VAL A 38 -3.76 -8.45 -2.89
N VAL A 39 -3.88 -7.16 -3.18
CA VAL A 39 -3.05 -6.44 -4.17
C VAL A 39 -2.26 -5.37 -3.43
N ASN A 40 -0.95 -5.58 -3.28
CA ASN A 40 -0.03 -4.66 -2.63
C ASN A 40 0.64 -3.76 -3.67
N ILE A 41 0.18 -2.51 -3.77
CA ILE A 41 0.62 -1.54 -4.78
C ILE A 41 1.83 -0.76 -4.27
N GLY A 42 2.90 -0.75 -5.04
CA GLY A 42 4.22 -0.22 -4.64
C GLY A 42 4.84 -1.06 -3.53
N CYS A 43 4.85 -2.38 -3.72
CA CYS A 43 5.18 -3.33 -2.66
C CYS A 43 6.62 -3.22 -2.12
N GLY A 44 7.55 -2.65 -2.89
CA GLY A 44 8.97 -2.59 -2.56
C GLY A 44 9.52 -3.94 -2.10
N LEU A 45 10.14 -3.94 -0.91
CA LEU A 45 10.64 -5.14 -0.23
C LEU A 45 9.74 -5.61 0.93
N ASP A 46 8.45 -5.26 0.92
CA ASP A 46 7.51 -5.71 1.95
C ASP A 46 7.48 -7.25 2.04
N THR A 47 7.49 -7.80 3.25
CA THR A 47 7.55 -9.24 3.55
C THR A 47 6.22 -9.80 4.05
N ARG A 48 5.15 -9.03 3.91
CA ARG A 48 3.86 -9.32 4.54
C ARG A 48 3.22 -10.60 4.05
N PHE A 49 3.32 -10.88 2.75
CA PHE A 49 2.91 -12.17 2.21
C PHE A 49 3.61 -13.33 2.94
N GLN A 50 4.92 -13.25 3.18
CA GLN A 50 5.68 -14.30 3.85
C GLN A 50 5.25 -14.49 5.31
N ARG A 51 4.80 -13.43 6.00
CA ARG A 51 4.22 -13.52 7.34
C ARG A 51 2.87 -14.24 7.34
N PHE A 52 2.05 -14.03 6.31
CA PHE A 52 0.69 -14.57 6.20
C PHE A 52 0.56 -15.87 5.39
N ASN A 53 1.59 -16.31 4.65
CA ASN A 53 1.54 -17.42 3.69
C ASN A 53 1.03 -18.77 4.27
N LYS A 54 1.01 -18.93 5.60
CA LYS A 54 0.39 -20.11 6.24
C LYS A 54 -1.13 -20.20 6.00
N GLU A 55 -1.77 -19.13 5.54
CA GLU A 55 -3.23 -19.02 5.42
C GLU A 55 -3.77 -19.28 4.00
N LYS A 56 -2.95 -19.77 3.05
CA LYS A 56 -3.34 -20.05 1.64
C LYS A 56 -3.97 -18.84 0.92
N ILE A 57 -3.45 -17.65 1.18
CA ILE A 57 -3.98 -16.39 0.63
C ILE A 57 -3.50 -16.19 -0.81
N SER A 58 -4.40 -15.66 -1.64
CA SER A 58 -4.12 -15.16 -2.98
C SER A 58 -3.53 -13.76 -2.90
N TRP A 59 -2.27 -13.61 -3.30
CA TRP A 59 -1.52 -12.36 -3.13
C TRP A 59 -0.82 -11.92 -4.42
N ILE A 60 -0.92 -10.63 -4.71
CA ILE A 60 -0.29 -9.96 -5.83
C ILE A 60 0.50 -8.77 -5.29
N ASP A 61 1.79 -8.76 -5.56
CA ASP A 61 2.63 -7.58 -5.38
C ASP A 61 2.76 -6.85 -6.72
N LEU A 62 2.58 -5.53 -6.72
CA LEU A 62 2.72 -4.68 -7.89
C LEU A 62 3.77 -3.61 -7.60
N ASP A 63 4.77 -3.49 -8.47
CA ASP A 63 5.74 -2.40 -8.40
C ASP A 63 6.41 -2.16 -9.76
N VAL A 64 7.13 -1.05 -9.88
CA VAL A 64 7.92 -0.72 -11.07
C VAL A 64 8.96 -1.81 -11.37
N PRO A 65 9.34 -1.99 -12.65
CA PRO A 65 10.22 -3.09 -13.05
C PRO A 65 11.51 -3.20 -12.26
N GLU A 66 12.15 -2.07 -11.95
CA GLU A 66 13.41 -1.99 -11.21
C GLU A 66 13.25 -2.52 -9.77
N SER A 67 12.12 -2.21 -9.13
CA SER A 67 11.79 -2.71 -7.78
C SER A 67 11.51 -4.20 -7.80
N ILE A 68 10.72 -4.68 -8.77
CA ILE A 68 10.41 -6.11 -8.91
C ILE A 68 11.65 -6.93 -9.27
N GLU A 69 12.57 -6.40 -10.08
CA GLU A 69 13.84 -7.06 -10.39
C GLU A 69 14.65 -7.33 -9.12
N ILE A 70 14.81 -6.32 -8.26
CA ILE A 70 15.48 -6.47 -6.95
C ILE A 70 14.70 -7.45 -6.07
N ARG A 71 13.38 -7.31 -5.99
CA ARG A 71 12.51 -8.18 -5.18
C ARG A 71 12.66 -9.66 -5.53
N LYS A 72 12.79 -10.00 -6.81
CA LYS A 72 12.98 -11.37 -7.31
C LYS A 72 14.31 -12.01 -6.88
N THR A 73 15.28 -11.22 -6.42
CA THR A 73 16.52 -11.77 -5.82
C THR A 73 16.29 -12.36 -4.43
N PHE A 74 15.24 -11.92 -3.73
CA PHE A 74 14.91 -12.34 -2.36
C PHE A 74 13.72 -13.29 -2.29
N PHE A 75 12.74 -13.13 -3.19
CA PHE A 75 11.47 -13.85 -3.12
C PHE A 75 11.16 -14.57 -4.43
N LYS A 76 10.43 -15.68 -4.34
CA LYS A 76 9.96 -16.46 -5.49
C LYS A 76 8.44 -16.44 -5.55
N GLU A 77 7.90 -16.28 -6.75
CA GLU A 77 6.47 -16.48 -7.01
C GLU A 77 6.06 -17.91 -6.62
N SER A 78 4.80 -18.08 -6.29
CA SER A 78 4.21 -19.39 -6.02
C SER A 78 2.86 -19.50 -6.69
N ASN A 79 2.18 -20.62 -6.47
CA ASN A 79 0.83 -20.79 -6.97
C ASN A 79 -0.11 -19.68 -6.51
N SER A 80 -0.03 -19.24 -5.24
CA SER A 80 -0.90 -18.20 -4.65
C SER A 80 -0.20 -16.86 -4.45
N TYR A 81 0.95 -16.65 -5.11
CA TYR A 81 1.72 -15.42 -5.00
C TYR A 81 2.30 -14.99 -6.34
N LYS A 82 1.94 -13.77 -6.78
CA LYS A 82 2.37 -13.19 -8.06
C LYS A 82 3.06 -11.84 -7.82
N MET A 83 4.05 -11.53 -8.64
CA MET A 83 4.68 -10.22 -8.74
C MET A 83 4.41 -9.63 -10.14
N ILE A 84 3.71 -8.51 -10.20
CA ILE A 84 3.45 -7.75 -11.42
C ILE A 84 4.47 -6.62 -11.51
N SER A 85 5.20 -6.60 -12.62
CA SER A 85 6.28 -5.66 -12.93
C SER A 85 5.75 -4.49 -13.79
N LYS A 86 4.95 -3.62 -13.19
CA LYS A 86 4.31 -2.47 -13.86
C LYS A 86 4.21 -1.28 -12.91
N SER A 87 4.26 -0.07 -13.46
CA SER A 87 3.90 1.14 -12.72
C SER A 87 2.43 1.08 -12.28
N MET A 88 2.11 1.58 -11.09
CA MET A 88 0.72 1.72 -10.65
C MET A 88 -0.11 2.64 -11.58
N LEU A 89 0.56 3.51 -12.34
CA LEU A 89 -0.05 4.41 -13.33
C LEU A 89 -0.28 3.74 -14.69
N ASP A 90 0.29 2.56 -14.92
CA ASP A 90 -0.04 1.71 -16.07
C ASP A 90 -1.20 0.79 -15.71
N TYR A 91 -2.42 1.27 -15.91
CA TYR A 91 -3.66 0.56 -15.55
C TYR A 91 -3.90 -0.77 -16.28
N SER A 92 -2.99 -1.23 -17.13
CA SER A 92 -3.02 -2.60 -17.66
C SER A 92 -2.71 -3.65 -16.58
N TRP A 93 -2.12 -3.28 -15.43
CA TRP A 93 -1.96 -4.19 -14.29
C TRP A 93 -3.30 -4.69 -13.75
N ILE A 94 -4.40 -3.92 -13.91
CA ILE A 94 -5.74 -4.35 -13.49
C ILE A 94 -6.18 -5.58 -14.28
N ASP A 95 -5.84 -5.64 -15.57
CA ASP A 95 -6.17 -6.77 -16.42
C ASP A 95 -5.33 -8.00 -16.03
N ASP A 96 -4.08 -7.81 -15.59
CA ASP A 96 -3.27 -8.90 -15.00
C ASP A 96 -3.89 -9.45 -13.71
N VAL A 97 -4.44 -8.59 -12.84
CA VAL A 97 -5.18 -9.01 -11.63
C VAL A 97 -6.43 -9.81 -12.02
N LYS A 98 -7.19 -9.36 -13.02
CA LYS A 98 -8.38 -10.08 -13.50
C LYS A 98 -8.07 -11.42 -14.15
N ASN A 99 -6.90 -11.53 -14.78
CA ASN A 99 -6.40 -12.78 -15.37
C ASN A 99 -5.72 -13.69 -14.33
N TYR A 100 -5.60 -13.25 -13.07
CA TYR A 100 -5.05 -14.07 -12.03
C TYR A 100 -5.97 -15.26 -11.74
N LYS A 101 -5.40 -16.47 -11.60
CA LYS A 101 -6.19 -17.70 -11.59
C LYS A 101 -7.21 -17.85 -10.45
N PHE A 102 -7.09 -17.06 -9.38
CA PHE A 102 -8.05 -17.07 -8.27
C PHE A 102 -9.12 -15.98 -8.41
N PHE A 103 -8.96 -15.09 -9.39
CA PHE A 103 -9.94 -14.06 -9.69
C PHE A 103 -11.20 -14.70 -10.29
N ASN A 104 -12.34 -14.42 -9.68
CA ASN A 104 -13.65 -14.89 -10.10
C ASN A 104 -14.73 -13.90 -9.63
N SER A 105 -15.99 -14.09 -10.05
CA SER A 105 -17.09 -13.17 -9.75
C SER A 105 -17.44 -12.99 -8.26
N LYS A 106 -16.89 -13.82 -7.37
CA LYS A 106 -17.05 -13.72 -5.91
C LYS A 106 -15.81 -13.18 -5.20
N SER A 107 -14.74 -12.85 -5.93
CA SER A 107 -13.52 -12.34 -5.34
C SER A 107 -13.78 -11.01 -4.65
N ASP A 108 -13.37 -10.92 -3.38
CA ASP A 108 -13.17 -9.64 -2.71
C ASP A 108 -11.72 -9.21 -2.86
N ILE A 109 -11.48 -7.90 -2.84
CA ILE A 109 -10.15 -7.38 -3.15
C ILE A 109 -9.73 -6.38 -2.09
N LEU A 110 -8.57 -6.64 -1.48
CA LEU A 110 -7.90 -5.69 -0.60
C LEU A 110 -6.73 -5.07 -1.35
N PHE A 111 -6.79 -3.76 -1.58
CA PHE A 111 -5.66 -2.97 -2.04
C PHE A 111 -4.91 -2.41 -0.85
N ILE A 112 -3.60 -2.61 -0.83
CA ILE A 112 -2.70 -2.00 0.16
C ILE A 112 -1.83 -0.99 -0.58
N ILE A 113 -1.78 0.22 -0.05
CA ILE A 113 -0.98 1.31 -0.61
C ILE A 113 -0.22 1.98 0.55
N GLU A 114 0.92 1.40 0.88
CA GLU A 114 1.76 1.77 2.03
C GLU A 114 3.00 2.54 1.56
N GLY A 115 3.16 3.79 1.99
CA GLY A 115 4.33 4.60 1.67
C GLY A 115 4.45 5.01 0.19
N VAL A 116 3.35 5.06 -0.56
CA VAL A 116 3.36 5.33 -2.01
C VAL A 116 2.70 6.68 -2.36
N LEU A 117 1.41 6.85 -2.05
CA LEU A 117 0.62 7.98 -2.57
C LEU A 117 1.11 9.35 -2.08
N MET A 118 1.81 9.39 -0.95
CA MET A 118 2.40 10.62 -0.42
C MET A 118 3.36 11.32 -1.38
N TYR A 119 3.96 10.60 -2.35
CA TYR A 119 4.86 11.17 -3.36
C TYR A 119 4.14 11.75 -4.58
N PHE A 120 2.81 11.64 -4.65
CA PHE A 120 2.01 12.06 -5.79
C PHE A 120 1.02 13.15 -5.39
N ASP A 121 0.62 13.93 -6.38
CA ASP A 121 -0.42 14.94 -6.22
C ASP A 121 -1.78 14.25 -6.01
N GLU A 122 -2.71 14.97 -5.37
CA GLU A 122 -4.05 14.47 -5.05
C GLU A 122 -4.76 13.84 -6.27
N SER A 123 -4.63 14.46 -7.44
CA SER A 123 -5.24 14.01 -8.70
C SER A 123 -4.80 12.62 -9.13
N VAL A 124 -3.57 12.23 -8.83
CA VAL A 124 -3.07 10.89 -9.16
C VAL A 124 -3.75 9.84 -8.29
N MET A 125 -3.91 10.13 -6.99
CA MET A 125 -4.63 9.23 -6.08
C MET A 125 -6.08 9.08 -6.53
N THR A 126 -6.79 10.18 -6.76
CA THR A 126 -8.21 10.11 -7.14
C THR A 126 -8.39 9.37 -8.46
N GLN A 127 -7.54 9.64 -9.46
CA GLN A 127 -7.57 8.93 -10.73
C GLN A 127 -7.28 7.43 -10.60
N LEU A 128 -6.32 7.04 -9.75
CA LEU A 128 -6.03 5.63 -9.47
C LEU A 128 -7.24 4.93 -8.86
N LEU A 129 -7.83 5.53 -7.82
CA LEU A 129 -9.01 4.97 -7.14
C LEU A 129 -10.21 4.89 -8.07
N ASP A 130 -10.52 5.96 -8.80
CA ASP A 130 -11.61 6.00 -9.80
C ASP A 130 -11.43 4.92 -10.87
N THR A 131 -10.20 4.72 -11.35
CA THR A 131 -9.93 3.72 -12.38
C THR A 131 -10.12 2.30 -11.85
N ILE A 132 -9.66 2.03 -10.64
CA ILE A 132 -9.87 0.73 -9.97
C ILE A 132 -11.36 0.48 -9.79
N ILE A 133 -12.10 1.45 -9.23
CA ILE A 133 -13.55 1.33 -8.98
C ILE A 133 -14.30 1.15 -10.30
N LYS A 134 -13.97 1.91 -11.34
CA LYS A 134 -14.61 1.78 -12.66
C LYS A 134 -14.37 0.40 -13.28
N LYS A 135 -13.17 -0.17 -13.12
CA LYS A 135 -12.82 -1.46 -13.71
C LYS A 135 -13.22 -2.66 -12.86
N MET A 136 -13.38 -2.52 -11.54
CA MET A 136 -13.56 -3.65 -10.61
C MET A 136 -14.73 -3.44 -9.63
N GLY A 137 -15.59 -2.46 -9.87
CA GLY A 137 -16.67 -2.07 -8.95
C GLY A 137 -17.84 -3.05 -8.85
N ASP A 138 -17.81 -4.12 -9.65
CA ASP A 138 -18.65 -5.31 -9.52
C ASP A 138 -18.21 -6.24 -8.37
N HIS A 139 -17.07 -5.97 -7.74
CA HIS A 139 -16.52 -6.69 -6.58
C HIS A 139 -16.56 -5.85 -5.30
N ASN A 140 -16.43 -6.50 -4.14
CA ASN A 140 -16.21 -5.76 -2.90
C ASN A 140 -14.75 -5.32 -2.83
N LEU A 141 -14.53 -4.00 -2.86
CA LEU A 141 -13.21 -3.39 -2.81
C LEU A 141 -12.95 -2.78 -1.44
N THR A 142 -11.82 -3.13 -0.84
CA THR A 142 -11.31 -2.50 0.38
C THR A 142 -9.93 -1.90 0.11
N PHE A 143 -9.68 -0.70 0.64
CA PHE A 143 -8.40 -0.01 0.49
C PHE A 143 -7.80 0.25 1.88
N ALA A 144 -6.56 -0.20 2.09
CA ALA A 144 -5.72 0.16 3.21
C ALA A 144 -4.64 1.13 2.71
N ILE A 145 -4.85 2.42 2.95
CA ILE A 145 -4.02 3.50 2.40
C ILE A 145 -3.28 4.21 3.53
N GLU A 146 -1.97 4.31 3.43
CA GLU A 146 -1.17 5.19 4.28
C GLU A 146 -1.20 6.62 3.74
N PHE A 147 -1.37 7.57 4.65
CA PHE A 147 -1.14 8.98 4.39
C PHE A 147 -0.22 9.59 5.44
N CYS A 148 0.55 10.60 5.05
CA CYS A 148 1.21 11.47 6.01
C CYS A 148 0.36 12.70 6.35
N SER A 149 0.75 13.39 7.41
CA SER A 149 0.16 14.68 7.77
C SER A 149 0.57 15.78 6.79
N LYS A 150 -0.26 16.81 6.65
CA LYS A 150 0.09 18.04 5.90
C LYS A 150 1.38 18.68 6.42
N THR A 151 1.61 18.59 7.73
CA THR A 151 2.84 19.10 8.35
C THR A 151 4.07 18.37 7.83
N ILE A 152 4.02 17.03 7.77
CA ILE A 152 5.10 16.21 7.21
C ILE A 152 5.30 16.53 5.72
N ALA A 153 4.21 16.60 4.95
CA ALA A 153 4.29 16.92 3.52
C ALA A 153 5.00 18.26 3.26
N ASN A 154 4.56 19.31 3.94
CA ASN A 154 5.12 20.66 3.84
C ASN A 154 6.56 20.79 4.38
N ASN A 155 7.05 19.79 5.12
CA ASN A 155 8.37 19.82 5.76
C ASN A 155 9.23 18.60 5.36
N THR A 156 9.03 18.01 4.17
CA THR A 156 9.76 16.80 3.74
C THR A 156 11.29 16.91 3.93
N LYS A 157 11.88 18.08 3.66
CA LYS A 157 13.33 18.33 3.83
C LYS A 157 13.84 18.20 5.27
N ARG A 158 12.94 18.26 6.27
CA ARG A 158 13.24 18.07 7.69
C ARG A 158 13.03 16.63 8.16
N HIS A 159 12.48 15.76 7.33
CA HIS A 159 12.28 14.37 7.68
C HIS A 159 13.62 13.64 7.73
N GLN A 160 14.02 13.16 8.91
CA GLN A 160 15.37 12.69 9.21
C GLN A 160 15.87 11.57 8.30
N SER A 161 15.02 10.60 7.97
CA SER A 161 15.38 9.52 7.03
C SER A 161 15.30 9.94 5.56
N VAL A 162 14.21 10.57 5.15
CA VAL A 162 13.89 10.90 3.76
C VAL A 162 14.82 11.98 3.20
N SER A 163 15.20 12.98 3.99
CA SER A 163 16.07 14.08 3.54
C SER A 163 17.49 13.65 3.18
N LYS A 164 17.94 12.49 3.67
CA LYS A 164 19.27 11.91 3.42
C LYS A 164 19.34 11.12 2.11
N LEU A 165 18.21 10.87 1.44
CA LEU A 165 18.19 10.12 0.19
C LEU A 165 18.73 10.98 -0.96
N SER A 166 19.58 10.40 -1.81
CA SER A 166 20.16 11.09 -2.97
C SER A 166 19.11 11.50 -4.00
N SER A 167 18.00 10.78 -4.09
CA SER A 167 16.87 11.08 -4.96
C SER A 167 16.04 12.30 -4.51
N GLN A 168 16.27 12.82 -3.30
CA GLN A 168 15.57 13.98 -2.73
C GLN A 168 14.04 13.94 -2.93
N PRO A 169 13.37 12.84 -2.52
CA PRO A 169 11.95 12.70 -2.76
C PRO A 169 11.15 13.74 -1.97
N VAL A 170 10.02 14.15 -2.52
CA VAL A 170 9.12 15.15 -1.93
C VAL A 170 7.78 14.51 -1.66
N PHE A 171 7.30 14.64 -0.43
CA PHE A 171 5.91 14.32 -0.13
C PHE A 171 5.04 15.46 -0.65
N LYS A 172 4.23 15.16 -1.66
CA LYS A 172 3.37 16.13 -2.36
C LYS A 172 2.00 16.27 -1.71
N TYR A 173 1.53 15.20 -1.07
CA TYR A 173 0.20 15.18 -0.47
C TYR A 173 0.22 14.63 0.95
N GLY A 174 -0.56 15.28 1.82
CA GLY A 174 -0.88 14.82 3.16
C GLY A 174 -2.24 15.37 3.59
N TYR A 175 -2.88 14.71 4.56
CA TYR A 175 -4.15 15.15 5.12
C TYR A 175 -4.07 15.18 6.66
N ASN A 176 -4.88 16.05 7.27
CA ASN A 176 -5.01 16.16 8.73
C ASN A 176 -6.49 16.10 9.18
N ASP A 177 -7.42 16.05 8.23
CA ASP A 177 -8.86 16.20 8.46
C ASP A 177 -9.60 15.25 7.52
N LEU A 178 -10.25 14.24 8.10
CA LEU A 178 -11.05 13.27 7.35
C LEU A 178 -12.18 13.91 6.55
N LYS A 179 -12.74 15.04 7.00
CA LYS A 179 -13.81 15.72 6.25
C LYS A 179 -13.29 16.17 4.89
N LYS A 180 -12.09 16.76 4.86
CA LYS A 180 -11.43 17.18 3.62
C LYS A 180 -11.01 15.99 2.76
N LEU A 181 -10.58 14.89 3.38
CA LEU A 181 -10.29 13.67 2.64
C LEU A 181 -11.57 13.12 1.97
N ASN A 182 -12.70 13.11 2.67
CA ASN A 182 -13.97 12.67 2.11
C ASN A 182 -14.47 13.56 0.95
N GLU A 183 -14.11 14.85 0.92
CA GLU A 183 -14.45 15.75 -0.19
C GLU A 183 -13.71 15.42 -1.50
N ILE A 184 -12.59 14.70 -1.42
CA ILE A 184 -11.73 14.38 -2.59
C ILE A 184 -11.80 12.91 -3.00
N LEU A 185 -12.19 12.01 -2.09
CA LEU A 185 -12.35 10.61 -2.41
C LEU A 185 -13.54 10.41 -3.36
N PRO A 186 -13.50 9.41 -4.27
CA PRO A 186 -14.64 9.09 -5.10
C PRO A 186 -15.91 8.85 -4.27
N ASN A 187 -17.05 9.43 -4.67
CA ASN A 187 -18.32 9.34 -3.92
C ASN A 187 -18.86 7.91 -3.73
N THR A 188 -18.28 6.94 -4.45
CA THR A 188 -18.59 5.51 -4.37
C THR A 188 -17.82 4.78 -3.28
N ILE A 189 -16.83 5.42 -2.64
CA ILE A 189 -16.13 4.88 -1.48
C ILE A 189 -16.45 5.69 -0.23
N ARG A 190 -16.30 5.04 0.93
CA ARG A 190 -16.45 5.66 2.24
C ARG A 190 -15.32 5.21 3.15
N VAL A 191 -14.87 6.10 4.02
CA VAL A 191 -13.92 5.76 5.08
C VAL A 191 -14.65 4.94 6.15
N ILE A 192 -14.17 3.71 6.39
CA ILE A 192 -14.74 2.80 7.41
C ILE A 192 -14.03 2.99 8.75
N HIS A 193 -12.70 3.15 8.72
CA HIS A 193 -11.86 3.40 9.89
C HIS A 193 -10.69 4.30 9.53
N GLU A 194 -10.28 5.16 10.45
CA GLU A 194 -9.02 5.89 10.46
C GLU A 194 -8.20 5.38 11.64
N TYR A 195 -6.89 5.23 11.43
CA TYR A 195 -5.95 4.86 12.48
C TYR A 195 -4.88 5.94 12.57
N ASN A 196 -4.67 6.48 13.76
CA ASN A 196 -3.58 7.42 14.00
C ASN A 196 -2.40 6.68 14.64
N TYR A 197 -1.18 6.88 14.12
CA TYR A 197 0.01 6.21 14.67
C TYR A 197 0.25 6.55 16.13
N PHE A 198 -0.12 7.75 16.58
CA PHE A 198 0.05 8.19 17.97
C PHE A 198 -0.85 7.42 18.94
N ASP A 199 -1.97 6.85 18.50
CA ASP A 199 -2.83 6.01 19.35
C ASP A 199 -2.18 4.67 19.71
N TYR A 200 -1.14 4.29 18.97
CA TYR A 200 -0.38 3.05 19.11
C TYR A 200 1.04 3.29 19.63
N TYR A 201 1.43 4.55 19.80
CA TYR A 201 2.69 4.94 20.41
C TYR A 201 2.56 4.78 21.92
N LYS A 202 3.20 3.75 22.48
CA LYS A 202 3.19 3.43 23.92
C LYS A 202 4.58 3.52 24.51
#